data_AF-Q21KQ6-F1
#
_entry.id   AF-Q21KQ6-F1
#
_cell.length_a   1.000
_cell.length_b   1.000
_cell.length_c   1.000
_cell.angle_alpha   90.00
_cell.angle_beta   90.00
_cell.angle_gamma   90.00
#
_symmetry.space_group_name_H-M   'P 1'
#
loop_
_entity.id
_entity.type
_entity.pdbx_description
1 polymer ?
#
loop_
_entity_poly.entity_id
_entity_poly.type
_entity_poly.pdbx_seq_one_letter_code
_entity_poly.pdbx_strand_id
1 'polypeptide(L)'
;MKNLAALLTLVASFIISNAYGCDEKCQKEKAEQANNVKFPGYVTWSYCDDIRMEFMTTTLGSVGNYVENNFDMRYKGGLRNTRNFLAERKEWLQECDQYLQMTGKGHIFETEKTTKQIYAAIDKLTKEFDDLLAGITYSAESGQDSGTILLEKYQTLFKTVDNHKTLMHLKGKYVVR
;
A
#
# COMPACT_ATOMS: atom_id res chain seq x y z
N MET A 1 43.68 52.06 9.46
CA MET A 1 42.79 51.32 8.55
C MET A 1 43.36 49.94 8.19
N LYS A 2 43.62 49.06 9.19
CA LYS A 2 44.14 47.70 8.95
C LYS A 2 43.33 46.60 9.66
N ASN A 3 42.38 46.97 10.51
CA ASN A 3 41.64 46.01 11.35
C ASN A 3 40.23 45.70 10.83
N LEU A 4 39.81 46.29 9.71
CA LEU A 4 38.48 46.04 9.11
C LEU A 4 38.49 44.92 8.05
N ALA A 5 39.66 44.56 7.52
CA ALA A 5 39.79 43.52 6.50
C ALA A 5 39.80 42.08 7.08
N ALA A 6 40.06 41.93 8.38
CA ALA A 6 40.16 40.62 9.04
C ALA A 6 38.82 40.09 9.56
N LEU A 7 37.78 40.92 9.65
CA LEU A 7 36.46 40.51 10.15
C LEU A 7 35.52 39.99 9.04
N LEU A 8 35.81 40.30 7.77
CA LEU A 8 35.00 39.91 6.62
C LEU A 8 35.35 38.51 6.07
N THR A 9 36.52 37.97 6.42
CA THR A 9 36.97 36.64 5.97
C THR A 9 36.56 35.49 6.89
N LEU A 10 36.06 35.77 8.11
CA LEU A 10 35.65 34.72 9.06
C LEU A 10 34.17 34.31 8.94
N VAL A 11 33.36 35.09 8.21
CA VAL A 11 31.90 34.84 8.07
C VAL A 11 31.57 33.99 6.82
N ALA A 12 32.53 33.82 5.91
CA ALA A 12 32.33 33.05 4.67
C ALA A 12 32.43 31.52 4.85
N SER A 13 32.73 31.01 6.05
CA SER A 13 33.05 29.59 6.27
C SER A 13 31.88 28.73 6.76
N PHE A 14 30.68 29.29 6.97
CA PHE A 14 29.54 28.56 7.54
C PHE A 14 28.50 28.06 6.52
N ILE A 15 28.75 28.19 5.22
CA ILE A 15 27.87 27.65 4.17
C ILE A 15 28.56 26.47 3.48
N ILE A 16 28.98 25.48 4.27
CA ILE A 16 29.15 24.11 3.76
C ILE A 16 27.86 23.39 4.12
N SER A 17 26.79 23.74 3.41
CA SER A 17 25.57 22.95 3.42
C SER A 17 25.94 21.56 2.93
N ASN A 18 25.90 20.59 3.84
CA ASN A 18 26.09 19.17 3.59
C ASN A 18 25.26 18.71 2.39
N ALA A 19 25.85 18.75 1.19
CA ALA A 19 25.34 18.07 0.00
C ALA A 19 25.69 16.57 0.03
N TYR A 20 25.65 15.97 1.23
CA TYR A 20 25.63 14.53 1.36
C TYR A 20 24.20 14.11 1.04
N GLY A 21 24.02 13.30 -0.02
CA GLY A 21 22.73 12.74 -0.37
C GLY A 21 22.06 12.12 0.86
N CYS A 22 20.87 12.61 1.20
CA CYS A 22 20.12 12.12 2.35
C CYS A 22 19.61 10.72 2.03
N ASP A 23 20.21 9.72 2.66
CA ASP A 23 19.79 8.32 2.58
C ASP A 23 18.44 8.09 3.28
N GLU A 24 17.91 6.87 3.21
CA GLU A 24 16.62 6.55 3.81
C GLU A 24 16.58 6.87 5.31
N LYS A 25 17.65 6.57 6.05
CA LYS A 25 17.72 6.83 7.49
C LYS A 25 17.59 8.33 7.77
N CYS A 26 18.33 9.14 7.03
CA CYS A 26 18.23 10.60 7.09
C CYS A 26 16.80 11.09 6.73
N GLN A 27 16.16 10.52 5.72
CA GLN A 27 14.77 10.89 5.34
C GLN A 27 13.77 10.51 6.43
N LYS A 28 13.93 9.31 7.03
CA LYS A 28 13.12 8.84 8.15
C LYS A 28 13.25 9.76 9.35
N GLU A 29 14.47 10.11 9.76
CA GLU A 29 14.70 11.02 10.88
C GLU A 29 14.09 12.41 10.65
N LYS A 30 14.23 12.95 9.42
CA LYS A 30 13.60 14.22 9.04
C LYS A 30 12.08 14.13 9.07
N ALA A 31 11.50 13.04 8.56
CA ALA A 31 10.07 12.81 8.53
C ALA A 31 9.48 12.69 9.94
N GLU A 32 10.15 11.96 10.84
CA GLU A 32 9.76 11.84 12.25
C GLU A 32 9.75 13.19 12.96
N GLN A 33 10.80 14.00 12.76
CA GLN A 33 10.91 15.33 13.35
C GLN A 33 9.86 16.29 12.79
N ALA A 34 9.69 16.31 11.47
CA ALA A 34 8.76 17.23 10.79
C ALA A 34 7.29 16.94 11.09
N ASN A 35 6.94 15.66 11.28
CA ASN A 35 5.55 15.23 11.50
C ASN A 35 5.25 14.90 12.98
N ASN A 36 6.24 15.00 13.88
CA ASN A 36 6.12 14.61 15.28
C ASN A 36 5.58 13.17 15.47
N VAL A 37 6.11 12.24 14.67
CA VAL A 37 5.78 10.81 14.70
C VAL A 37 7.03 9.99 14.93
N LYS A 38 6.84 8.73 15.35
CA LYS A 38 7.90 7.72 15.38
C LYS A 38 7.49 6.54 14.52
N PHE A 39 8.28 6.25 13.49
CA PHE A 39 8.01 5.07 12.68
C PHE A 39 8.60 3.83 13.35
N PRO A 40 7.94 2.67 13.24
CA PRO A 40 8.53 1.44 13.72
C PRO A 40 9.88 1.16 13.04
N GLY A 41 10.77 0.47 13.77
CA GLY A 41 12.11 0.15 13.26
C GLY A 41 12.11 -0.74 12.02
N TYR A 42 11.08 -1.58 11.86
CA TYR A 42 10.93 -2.49 10.73
C TYR A 42 10.49 -1.81 9.43
N VAL A 43 9.84 -0.64 9.50
CA VAL A 43 9.34 0.06 8.32
C VAL A 43 10.51 0.71 7.59
N THR A 44 10.75 0.20 6.38
CA THR A 44 11.79 0.67 5.45
C THR A 44 11.26 0.72 4.01
N TRP A 45 11.98 1.38 3.09
CA TRP A 45 11.62 1.42 1.67
C TRP A 45 11.60 0.03 1.07
N SER A 46 12.57 -0.83 1.45
CA SER A 46 12.61 -2.24 1.02
C SER A 46 11.43 -3.02 1.56
N TYR A 47 11.14 -2.89 2.86
CA TYR A 47 9.97 -3.54 3.46
C TYR A 47 8.68 -3.16 2.74
N CYS A 48 8.50 -1.89 2.43
CA CYS A 48 7.30 -1.44 1.71
C CYS A 48 7.25 -1.92 0.26
N ASP A 49 8.39 -2.07 -0.41
CA ASP A 49 8.44 -2.72 -1.72
C ASP A 49 8.04 -4.20 -1.62
N ASP A 50 8.53 -4.93 -0.62
CA ASP A 50 8.20 -6.33 -0.39
C ASP A 50 6.70 -6.52 -0.09
N ILE A 51 6.13 -5.71 0.80
CA ILE A 51 4.68 -5.73 1.11
C ILE A 51 3.84 -5.46 -0.13
N ARG A 52 4.23 -4.47 -0.94
CA ARG A 52 3.56 -4.18 -2.21
C ARG A 52 3.61 -5.37 -3.16
N MET A 53 4.78 -5.99 -3.31
CA MET A 53 5.00 -7.11 -4.21
C MET A 53 4.26 -8.38 -3.76
N GLU A 54 4.27 -8.68 -2.46
CA GLU A 54 3.49 -9.76 -1.85
C GLU A 54 1.98 -9.54 -2.08
N PHE A 55 1.51 -8.30 -1.91
CA PHE A 55 0.11 -7.98 -2.17
C PHE A 55 -0.28 -8.26 -3.62
N MET A 56 0.51 -7.76 -4.57
CA MET A 56 0.24 -7.89 -6.01
C MET A 56 0.42 -9.30 -6.58
N THR A 57 0.97 -10.23 -5.81
CA THR A 57 1.23 -11.61 -6.25
C THR A 57 0.52 -12.61 -5.34
N THR A 58 1.10 -12.93 -4.20
CA THR A 58 0.63 -13.97 -3.28
C THR A 58 -0.73 -13.65 -2.68
N THR A 59 -0.93 -12.44 -2.17
CA THR A 59 -2.18 -12.07 -1.47
C THR A 59 -3.39 -12.19 -2.39
N LEU A 60 -3.33 -11.57 -3.58
CA LEU A 60 -4.43 -11.67 -4.54
C LEU A 60 -4.68 -13.09 -5.00
N GLY A 61 -3.63 -13.88 -5.24
CA GLY A 61 -3.77 -15.29 -5.59
C GLY A 61 -4.48 -16.11 -4.51
N SER A 62 -4.12 -15.90 -3.23
CA SER A 62 -4.77 -16.58 -2.10
C SER A 62 -6.25 -16.18 -1.94
N VAL A 63 -6.56 -14.88 -2.04
CA VAL A 63 -7.95 -14.39 -1.98
C VAL A 63 -8.75 -14.94 -3.16
N GLY A 64 -8.20 -14.91 -4.38
CA GLY A 64 -8.84 -15.47 -5.57
C GLY A 64 -9.13 -16.95 -5.44
N ASN A 65 -8.16 -17.75 -5.02
CA ASN A 65 -8.36 -19.18 -4.80
C ASN A 65 -9.47 -19.46 -3.75
N TYR A 66 -9.59 -18.61 -2.72
CA TYR A 66 -10.70 -18.74 -1.79
C TYR A 66 -12.04 -18.45 -2.48
N VAL A 67 -12.16 -17.30 -3.15
CA VAL A 67 -13.40 -16.85 -3.78
C VAL A 67 -13.86 -17.79 -4.89
N GLU A 68 -12.94 -18.30 -5.71
CA GLU A 68 -13.24 -19.14 -6.87
C GLU A 68 -13.48 -20.60 -6.50
N ASN A 69 -12.68 -21.16 -5.58
CA ASN A 69 -12.65 -22.61 -5.36
C ASN A 69 -13.16 -23.05 -3.97
N ASN A 70 -13.19 -22.15 -2.98
CA ASN A 70 -13.45 -22.52 -1.58
C ASN A 70 -14.56 -21.70 -0.93
N PHE A 71 -15.26 -20.86 -1.70
CA PHE A 71 -16.37 -20.08 -1.20
C PHE A 71 -17.54 -21.00 -0.82
N ASP A 72 -17.91 -20.98 0.47
CA ASP A 72 -19.07 -21.70 0.98
C ASP A 72 -19.76 -20.88 2.06
N MET A 73 -20.98 -20.42 1.77
CA MET A 73 -21.78 -19.63 2.71
C MET A 73 -22.18 -20.40 3.97
N ARG A 74 -22.16 -21.74 3.96
CA ARG A 74 -22.46 -22.56 5.14
C ARG A 74 -21.35 -22.47 6.19
N TYR A 75 -20.12 -22.17 5.76
CA TYR A 75 -18.94 -22.14 6.64
C TYR A 75 -18.36 -20.74 6.75
N LYS A 76 -18.82 -20.00 7.77
CA LYS A 76 -18.36 -18.61 8.05
C LYS A 76 -16.87 -18.50 8.42
N GLY A 77 -16.20 -19.60 8.76
CA GLY A 77 -14.78 -19.61 9.12
C GLY A 77 -13.89 -19.15 7.97
N GLY A 78 -14.10 -19.69 6.76
CA GLY A 78 -13.36 -19.28 5.56
C GLY A 78 -13.57 -17.80 5.24
N LEU A 79 -14.82 -17.33 5.28
CA LEU A 79 -15.16 -15.92 5.03
C LEU A 79 -14.43 -14.98 5.98
N ARG A 80 -14.50 -15.28 7.29
CA ARG A 80 -13.85 -14.47 8.32
C ARG A 80 -12.33 -14.44 8.16
N ASN A 81 -11.72 -15.59 7.88
CA ASN A 81 -10.28 -15.68 7.71
C ASN A 81 -9.80 -14.88 6.49
N THR A 82 -10.46 -15.06 5.34
CA THR A 82 -10.12 -14.32 4.11
C THR A 82 -10.35 -12.82 4.28
N ARG A 83 -11.45 -12.42 4.95
CA ARG A 83 -11.73 -11.02 5.27
C ARG A 83 -10.66 -10.41 6.15
N ASN A 84 -10.31 -11.07 7.25
CA ASN A 84 -9.30 -10.58 8.19
C ASN A 84 -7.92 -10.48 7.52
N PHE A 85 -7.56 -11.51 6.76
CA PHE A 85 -6.32 -11.52 5.98
C PHE A 85 -6.25 -10.31 5.04
N LEU A 86 -7.30 -10.05 4.26
CA LEU A 86 -7.32 -8.92 3.33
C LEU A 86 -7.30 -7.56 4.04
N ALA A 87 -8.00 -7.43 5.17
CA ALA A 87 -7.99 -6.21 5.98
C ALA A 87 -6.60 -5.92 6.56
N GLU A 88 -5.93 -6.94 7.13
CA GLU A 88 -4.57 -6.82 7.66
C GLU A 88 -3.57 -6.41 6.57
N ARG A 89 -3.64 -7.02 5.37
CA ARG A 89 -2.80 -6.60 4.25
C ARG A 89 -3.04 -5.15 3.83
N LYS A 90 -4.28 -4.67 3.90
CA LYS A 90 -4.59 -3.26 3.65
C LYS A 90 -3.94 -2.34 4.68
N GLU A 91 -4.00 -2.69 5.96
CA GLU A 91 -3.38 -1.90 7.03
C GLU A 91 -1.87 -1.73 6.81
N TRP A 92 -1.17 -2.81 6.46
CA TRP A 92 0.26 -2.77 6.14
C TRP A 92 0.56 -1.90 4.92
N LEU A 93 -0.25 -2.00 3.87
CA LEU A 93 -0.10 -1.13 2.70
C LEU A 93 -0.29 0.34 3.06
N GLN A 94 -1.24 0.66 3.97
CA GLN A 94 -1.50 2.04 4.39
C GLN A 94 -0.37 2.60 5.26
N GLU A 95 0.16 1.80 6.19
CA GLU A 95 1.35 2.17 6.97
C GLU A 95 2.53 2.49 6.03
N CYS A 96 2.74 1.64 5.04
CA CYS A 96 3.79 1.85 4.06
C CYS A 96 3.54 3.05 3.14
N ASP A 97 2.33 3.28 2.65
CA ASP A 97 2.00 4.46 1.84
C ASP A 97 2.23 5.75 2.63
N GLN A 98 1.88 5.77 3.92
CA GLN A 98 2.14 6.91 4.80
C GLN A 98 3.65 7.14 5.00
N TYR A 99 4.41 6.07 5.27
CA TYR A 99 5.86 6.16 5.43
C TYR A 99 6.56 6.67 4.16
N LEU A 100 6.19 6.14 3.00
CA LEU A 100 6.77 6.54 1.71
C LEU A 100 6.45 8.01 1.38
N GLN A 101 5.24 8.47 1.70
CA GLN A 101 4.87 9.88 1.50
C GLN A 101 5.68 10.80 2.41
N MET A 102 5.77 10.47 3.70
CA MET A 102 6.48 11.29 4.68
C MET A 102 7.99 11.33 4.44
N THR A 103 8.57 10.26 3.86
CA THR A 103 9.99 10.19 3.49
C THR A 103 10.29 10.65 2.05
N GLY A 104 9.29 11.18 1.34
CA GLY A 104 9.46 11.73 -0.01
C GLY A 104 9.68 10.70 -1.12
N LYS A 105 9.40 9.41 -0.85
CA LYS A 105 9.47 8.33 -1.85
C LYS A 105 8.25 8.23 -2.75
N GLY A 106 7.16 8.93 -2.41
CA GLY A 106 5.91 8.92 -3.16
C GLY A 106 4.89 7.98 -2.54
N HIS A 107 4.09 7.33 -3.37
CA HIS A 107 3.04 6.42 -2.93
C HIS A 107 3.48 4.95 -3.02
N ILE A 108 2.80 4.08 -2.28
CA ILE A 108 3.03 2.63 -2.32
C ILE A 108 2.77 2.08 -3.73
N PHE A 109 1.71 2.55 -4.39
CA PHE A 109 1.47 2.31 -5.82
C PHE A 109 1.87 3.56 -6.64
N GLU A 110 1.85 3.46 -7.97
CA GLU A 110 2.47 4.48 -8.85
C GLU A 110 2.00 5.92 -8.62
N THR A 111 0.71 6.12 -8.30
CA THR A 111 0.13 7.44 -8.07
C THR A 111 -0.86 7.39 -6.92
N GLU A 112 -1.13 8.54 -6.31
CA GLU A 112 -2.19 8.71 -5.30
C GLU A 112 -3.54 8.15 -5.81
N LYS A 113 -3.87 8.44 -7.08
CA LYS A 113 -5.09 7.96 -7.71
C LYS A 113 -5.14 6.43 -7.76
N THR A 114 -4.05 5.80 -8.21
CA THR A 114 -3.96 4.34 -8.26
C THR A 114 -4.06 3.72 -6.87
N THR A 115 -3.36 4.30 -5.89
CA THR A 115 -3.43 3.85 -4.50
C THR A 115 -4.85 3.90 -3.96
N LYS A 116 -5.54 5.03 -4.12
CA LYS A 116 -6.94 5.19 -3.70
C LYS A 116 -7.88 4.21 -4.41
N GLN A 117 -7.67 3.95 -5.71
CA GLN A 117 -8.47 2.99 -6.46
C GLN A 117 -8.31 1.56 -5.92
N ILE A 118 -7.07 1.15 -5.63
CA ILE A 118 -6.79 -0.17 -5.05
C ILE A 118 -7.40 -0.28 -3.66
N TYR A 119 -7.21 0.70 -2.77
CA TYR A 119 -7.83 0.69 -1.44
C TYR A 119 -9.35 0.64 -1.50
N ALA A 120 -9.97 1.42 -2.37
CA ALA A 120 -11.43 1.39 -2.54
C ALA A 120 -11.93 0.03 -3.06
N ALA A 121 -11.15 -0.66 -3.90
CA ALA A 121 -11.49 -2.00 -4.35
C ALA A 121 -11.35 -3.05 -3.23
N ILE A 122 -10.31 -2.93 -2.40
CA ILE A 122 -10.17 -3.74 -1.18
C ILE A 122 -11.37 -3.52 -0.26
N ASP A 123 -11.74 -2.27 0.00
CA ASP A 123 -12.86 -1.93 0.90
C ASP A 123 -14.19 -2.51 0.42
N LYS A 124 -14.46 -2.46 -0.88
CA LYS A 124 -15.66 -3.06 -1.47
C LYS A 124 -15.69 -4.57 -1.28
N LEU A 125 -14.56 -5.24 -1.44
CA LEU A 125 -14.46 -6.69 -1.26
C LEU A 125 -14.58 -7.08 0.22
N THR A 126 -13.86 -6.38 1.11
CA THR A 126 -13.95 -6.58 2.56
C THR A 126 -15.36 -6.35 3.07
N LYS A 127 -16.04 -5.30 2.57
CA LYS A 127 -17.44 -5.03 2.89
C LYS A 127 -18.36 -6.16 2.45
N GLU A 128 -18.16 -6.71 1.26
CA GLU A 128 -18.95 -7.87 0.80
C GLU A 128 -18.77 -9.06 1.74
N PHE A 129 -17.54 -9.36 2.16
CA PHE A 129 -17.32 -10.39 3.18
C PHE A 129 -18.04 -10.10 4.50
N ASP A 130 -18.05 -8.85 4.97
CA ASP A 130 -18.76 -8.47 6.18
C ASP A 130 -20.28 -8.61 6.04
N ASP A 131 -20.84 -8.19 4.90
CA ASP A 131 -22.26 -8.33 4.59
C ASP A 131 -22.65 -9.83 4.59
N LEU A 132 -21.86 -10.69 3.95
CA LEU A 132 -22.06 -12.15 3.95
C LEU A 132 -21.91 -12.76 5.36
N LEU A 133 -20.95 -12.29 6.17
CA LEU A 133 -20.79 -12.72 7.56
C LEU A 133 -21.99 -12.32 8.43
N ALA A 134 -22.57 -11.15 8.18
CA ALA A 134 -23.80 -10.67 8.80
C ALA A 134 -25.05 -11.45 8.34
N GLY A 135 -24.92 -12.29 7.31
CA GLY A 135 -26.00 -13.14 6.80
C GLY A 135 -26.82 -12.47 5.70
N ILE A 136 -26.32 -11.38 5.10
CA ILE A 136 -26.92 -10.81 3.90
C ILE A 136 -26.67 -11.79 2.76
N THR A 137 -27.75 -12.27 2.13
CA THR A 137 -27.68 -13.16 0.99
C THR A 137 -28.55 -12.64 -0.15
N TYR A 138 -28.14 -12.95 -1.36
CA TYR A 138 -28.84 -12.54 -2.58
C TYR A 138 -29.56 -13.76 -3.15
N SER A 139 -30.85 -13.60 -3.47
CA SER A 139 -31.65 -14.70 -4.02
C SER A 139 -31.36 -14.90 -5.51
N ALA A 140 -31.37 -16.14 -5.98
CA ALA A 140 -31.27 -16.45 -7.40
C ALA A 140 -32.43 -15.82 -8.22
N GLU A 141 -33.59 -15.57 -7.61
CA GLU A 141 -34.74 -14.88 -8.23
C GLU A 141 -34.42 -13.43 -8.63
N SER A 142 -33.44 -12.80 -7.98
CA SER A 142 -32.93 -11.46 -8.34
C SER A 142 -31.82 -11.48 -9.40
N GLY A 143 -31.46 -12.65 -9.94
CA GLY A 143 -30.53 -12.80 -11.07
C GLY A 143 -29.03 -12.85 -10.71
N GLN A 144 -28.65 -12.79 -9.43
CA GLN A 144 -27.28 -13.00 -8.96
C GLN A 144 -27.28 -13.70 -7.59
N ASP A 145 -26.46 -14.74 -7.44
CA ASP A 145 -26.18 -15.36 -6.14
C ASP A 145 -25.02 -14.64 -5.41
N SER A 146 -24.92 -14.82 -4.09
CA SER A 146 -23.87 -14.22 -3.26
C SER A 146 -22.44 -14.54 -3.70
N GLY A 147 -22.22 -15.73 -4.28
CA GLY A 147 -20.89 -16.13 -4.77
C GLY A 147 -20.48 -15.31 -5.99
N THR A 148 -21.44 -15.07 -6.89
CA THR A 148 -21.27 -14.25 -8.09
C THR A 148 -20.92 -12.82 -7.72
N ILE A 149 -21.63 -12.21 -6.77
CA ILE A 149 -21.34 -10.83 -6.33
C ILE A 149 -19.95 -10.75 -5.70
N LEU A 150 -19.60 -11.70 -4.83
CA LEU A 150 -18.28 -11.76 -4.22
C LEU A 150 -17.18 -11.89 -5.29
N LEU A 151 -17.39 -12.77 -6.28
CA LEU A 151 -16.49 -12.95 -7.42
C LEU A 151 -16.33 -11.66 -8.23
N GLU A 152 -17.41 -10.93 -8.50
CA GLU A 152 -17.35 -9.64 -9.20
C GLU A 152 -16.54 -8.58 -8.43
N LYS A 153 -16.70 -8.51 -7.09
CA LYS A 153 -15.88 -7.61 -6.26
C LYS A 153 -14.41 -8.01 -6.31
N TYR A 154 -14.11 -9.31 -6.20
CA TYR A 154 -12.75 -9.81 -6.33
C TYR A 154 -12.16 -9.49 -7.71
N GLN A 155 -12.88 -9.75 -8.80
CA GLN A 155 -12.42 -9.45 -10.16
C GLN A 155 -12.17 -7.95 -10.36
N THR A 156 -12.95 -7.08 -9.70
CA THR A 156 -12.72 -5.63 -9.72
C THR A 156 -11.39 -5.28 -9.06
N LEU A 157 -11.10 -5.86 -7.87
CA LEU A 157 -9.81 -5.68 -7.20
C LEU A 157 -8.66 -6.24 -8.05
N PHE A 158 -8.79 -7.47 -8.53
CA PHE A 158 -7.80 -8.14 -9.37
C PHE A 158 -7.45 -7.31 -10.60
N LYS A 159 -8.45 -6.89 -11.40
CA LYS A 159 -8.24 -6.07 -12.60
C LYS A 159 -7.59 -4.73 -12.27
N THR A 160 -7.97 -4.10 -11.15
CA THR A 160 -7.39 -2.82 -10.74
C THR A 160 -5.89 -2.97 -10.46
N VAL A 161 -5.50 -4.04 -9.77
CA VAL A 161 -4.11 -4.33 -9.45
C VAL A 161 -3.34 -4.83 -10.67
N ASP A 162 -3.93 -5.70 -11.50
CA ASP A 162 -3.31 -6.22 -12.71
C ASP A 162 -2.99 -5.09 -13.71
N ASN A 163 -3.93 -4.18 -13.95
CA ASN A 163 -3.67 -2.98 -14.76
C ASN A 163 -2.50 -2.14 -14.21
N HIS A 164 -2.39 -2.02 -12.88
CA HIS A 164 -1.27 -1.36 -12.24
C HIS A 164 0.05 -2.13 -12.47
N LYS A 165 0.06 -3.46 -12.31
CA LYS A 165 1.23 -4.31 -12.60
C LYS A 165 1.67 -4.18 -14.05
N THR A 166 0.74 -4.22 -15.01
CA THR A 166 1.02 -4.00 -16.43
C THR A 166 1.68 -2.64 -16.65
N LEU A 167 1.13 -1.57 -16.05
CA LEU A 167 1.74 -0.24 -16.14
C LEU A 167 3.16 -0.22 -15.56
N MET A 168 3.41 -0.90 -14.44
CA MET A 168 4.74 -0.99 -13.84
C MET A 168 5.72 -1.77 -14.71
N HIS A 169 5.25 -2.84 -15.36
CA HIS A 169 6.04 -3.62 -16.29
C HIS A 169 6.45 -2.77 -17.50
N LEU A 170 5.50 -2.06 -18.10
CA LEU A 170 5.75 -1.15 -19.23
C LEU A 170 6.71 0.00 -18.86
N LYS A 171 6.74 0.40 -17.59
CA LYS A 171 7.68 1.41 -17.05
C LYS A 171 9.05 0.84 -16.65
N GLY A 172 9.28 -0.46 -16.79
CA GLY A 172 10.50 -1.13 -16.32
C GLY A 172 10.66 -1.16 -14.79
N LYS A 173 9.58 -0.86 -14.04
CA LYS A 173 9.55 -0.85 -12.57
C LYS A 173 9.06 -2.18 -11.98
N TYR A 174 8.65 -3.12 -12.83
CA TYR A 174 8.22 -4.46 -12.44
C TYR A 174 8.80 -5.48 -13.42
N VAL A 175 9.70 -6.34 -12.94
CA VAL A 175 10.27 -7.45 -13.69
C VAL A 175 9.72 -8.73 -13.08
N VAL A 176 8.95 -9.48 -13.87
CA VAL A 176 8.57 -10.84 -13.50
C VAL A 176 9.86 -11.65 -13.56
N ARG A 177 10.33 -12.16 -12.41
CA ARG A 177 11.43 -13.12 -12.35
C ARG A 177 10.90 -14.52 -12.57
#